data_AF-A0A5V6DHL4-F1
#
_entry.id   AF-A0A5V6DHL4-F1
#
_cell.length_a   1.000
_cell.length_b   1.000
_cell.length_c   1.000
_cell.angle_alpha   90.00
_cell.angle_beta   90.00
_cell.angle_gamma   90.00
#
_symmetry.space_group_name_H-M   'P 1'
#
loop_
_entity.id
_entity.type
_entity.pdbx_description
1 polymer ?
#
loop_
_entity_poly.entity_id
_entity_poly.type
_entity_poly.pdbx_seq_one_letter_code
_entity_poly.pdbx_strand_id
1 'polypeptide(L)'
;MNIDKQALRERYSLQPAPKCHICGKEMTIQRMSASRITYGCTGATYDDKGCHYADGRSIADDHYEQSRVTVVDVSDPDVLALLDELEHYKSREERVTKLVLDNSTSWDALYKKLEAAEKRIAELEARTVNLPKRSVGEVMHMSGFSRDYAEGWCAGNDNAIHEIRTAGIKVKGE
;
A
#
# COMPACT_ATOMS: atom_id res chain seq x y z
N MET A 1 6.63 -24.29 -2.23
CA MET A 1 5.84 -25.03 -1.23
C MET A 1 4.72 -24.10 -0.78
N ASN A 2 3.45 -24.44 -1.01
CA ASN A 2 2.33 -23.61 -0.55
C ASN A 2 1.92 -24.10 0.83
N ILE A 3 2.16 -23.29 1.86
CA ILE A 3 1.80 -23.66 3.23
C ILE A 3 0.34 -23.29 3.44
N ASP A 4 -0.48 -24.27 3.77
CA ASP A 4 -1.87 -24.05 4.16
C ASP A 4 -1.92 -23.46 5.57
N LYS A 5 -2.06 -22.13 5.64
CA LYS A 5 -2.14 -21.40 6.91
C LYS A 5 -3.41 -21.73 7.70
N GLN A 6 -4.50 -22.10 7.03
CA GLN A 6 -5.72 -22.48 7.72
C GLN A 6 -5.53 -23.81 8.44
N ALA A 7 -4.93 -24.79 7.78
CA ALA A 7 -4.56 -26.05 8.41
C ALA A 7 -3.56 -25.88 9.58
N LEU A 8 -2.68 -24.88 9.52
CA LEU A 8 -1.81 -24.53 10.65
C LEU A 8 -2.61 -23.91 11.81
N ARG A 9 -3.52 -22.97 11.52
CA ARG A 9 -4.39 -22.38 12.56
C ARG A 9 -5.19 -23.45 13.28
N GLU A 10 -5.79 -24.39 12.56
CA GLU A 10 -6.57 -25.49 13.15
C GLU A 10 -5.72 -26.41 14.03
N ARG A 11 -4.48 -26.70 13.60
CA ARG A 11 -3.56 -27.59 14.33
C ARG A 11 -3.07 -26.98 15.65
N TYR A 12 -2.73 -25.70 15.64
CA TYR A 12 -2.21 -25.00 16.82
C TYR A 12 -3.31 -24.35 17.65
N SER A 13 -4.58 -24.48 17.24
CA SER A 13 -5.72 -24.13 18.08
C SER A 13 -5.93 -25.16 19.19
N LEU A 14 -6.56 -24.71 20.28
CA LEU A 14 -7.01 -25.59 21.35
C LEU A 14 -7.91 -26.69 20.78
N GLN A 15 -7.54 -27.94 21.05
CA GLN A 15 -8.30 -29.10 20.57
C GLN A 15 -9.49 -29.36 21.51
N PRO A 16 -10.66 -29.74 20.97
CA PRO A 16 -11.83 -30.06 21.79
C PRO A 16 -11.57 -31.29 22.66
N ALA A 17 -12.30 -31.40 23.78
CA ALA A 17 -12.21 -32.58 24.63
C ALA A 17 -12.63 -33.85 23.85
N PRO A 18 -11.90 -34.96 23.99
CA PRO A 18 -12.24 -36.20 23.32
C PRO A 18 -13.54 -36.77 23.86
N LYS A 19 -14.25 -37.51 23.00
CA LYS A 19 -15.41 -38.29 23.40
C LYS A 19 -14.99 -39.66 23.92
N CYS A 20 -15.71 -40.15 24.91
CA CYS A 20 -15.53 -41.49 25.44
C CYS A 20 -15.80 -42.53 24.35
N HIS A 21 -14.88 -43.45 24.11
CA HIS A 21 -15.06 -44.51 23.13
C HIS A 21 -16.05 -45.60 23.58
N ILE A 22 -16.42 -45.64 24.87
CA ILE A 22 -17.37 -46.61 25.43
C ILE A 22 -18.82 -46.10 25.33
N CYS A 23 -19.08 -44.83 25.70
CA CYS A 23 -20.44 -44.28 25.75
C CYS A 23 -20.67 -43.03 24.88
N GLY A 24 -19.65 -42.50 24.20
CA GLY A 24 -19.76 -41.34 23.31
C GLY A 24 -19.89 -39.98 23.99
N LYS A 25 -20.02 -39.92 25.33
CA LYS A 25 -20.08 -38.66 26.09
C LYS A 25 -18.74 -37.93 26.09
N GLU A 26 -18.79 -36.60 26.15
CA GLU A 26 -17.60 -35.76 26.29
C GLU A 26 -16.87 -36.09 27.60
N MET A 27 -15.55 -36.24 27.51
CA MET A 27 -14.73 -36.58 28.66
C MET A 27 -14.24 -35.34 29.38
N THR A 28 -13.96 -35.47 30.67
CA THR A 28 -13.43 -34.37 31.48
C THR A 28 -11.95 -34.59 31.79
N ILE A 29 -11.23 -33.50 32.00
CA ILE A 29 -9.81 -33.53 32.37
C ILE A 29 -9.67 -34.13 33.77
N GLN A 30 -8.86 -35.18 33.89
CA GLN A 30 -8.55 -35.85 35.17
C GLN A 30 -7.17 -35.47 35.69
N ARG A 31 -6.24 -35.20 34.77
CA ARG A 31 -4.88 -34.79 35.09
C ARG A 31 -4.31 -33.96 33.96
N MET A 32 -3.61 -32.89 34.31
CA MET A 32 -2.77 -32.13 33.38
C MET A 32 -1.33 -32.16 33.87
N SER A 33 -0.41 -32.50 32.97
CA SER A 33 1.03 -32.49 33.23
C SER A 33 1.73 -31.86 32.04
N ALA A 34 1.98 -30.56 32.12
CA ALA A 34 2.45 -29.75 30.99
C ALA A 34 1.57 -29.99 29.75
N SER A 35 2.13 -30.44 28.64
CA SER A 35 1.39 -30.73 27.40
C SER A 35 0.59 -32.03 27.42
N ARG A 36 0.72 -32.90 28.43
CA ARG A 36 -0.01 -34.17 28.47
C ARG A 36 -1.28 -34.01 29.30
N ILE A 37 -2.43 -34.10 28.63
CA ILE A 37 -3.75 -34.01 29.24
C ILE A 37 -4.39 -35.39 29.26
N THR A 38 -4.67 -35.90 30.45
CA THR A 38 -5.42 -37.15 30.62
C THR A 38 -6.89 -36.84 30.80
N TYR A 39 -7.70 -37.34 29.88
CA TYR A 39 -9.15 -37.29 29.93
C TYR A 39 -9.69 -38.61 30.48
N GLY A 40 -10.83 -38.54 31.18
CA GLY A 40 -11.55 -39.71 31.69
C GLY A 40 -13.07 -39.48 31.62
N CYS A 41 -13.83 -40.56 31.43
CA CYS A 41 -15.29 -40.52 31.51
C CYS A 41 -15.72 -40.95 32.91
N THR A 42 -15.96 -39.98 33.80
CA THR A 42 -16.39 -40.24 35.18
C THR A 42 -17.87 -40.63 35.29
N GLY A 43 -18.67 -40.38 34.24
CA GLY A 43 -20.13 -40.56 34.30
C GLY A 43 -20.82 -39.58 35.26
N ALA A 44 -20.09 -38.57 35.75
CA ALA A 44 -20.59 -37.55 36.66
C ALA A 44 -21.34 -36.45 35.89
N THR A 45 -22.48 -36.05 36.42
CA THR A 45 -23.23 -34.87 36.03
C THR A 45 -23.27 -33.91 37.21
N TYR A 46 -23.11 -32.62 36.94
CA TYR A 46 -23.14 -31.56 37.94
C TYR A 46 -24.42 -30.76 37.76
N ASP A 47 -25.21 -30.64 38.82
CA ASP A 47 -26.39 -29.78 38.89
C ASP A 47 -26.41 -29.02 40.23
N ASP A 48 -27.47 -28.26 40.49
CA ASP A 48 -27.63 -27.45 41.71
C ASP A 48 -27.64 -28.29 43.01
N LYS A 49 -27.83 -29.62 42.92
CA LYS A 49 -27.82 -30.56 44.05
C LYS A 49 -26.47 -31.26 44.23
N GLY A 50 -25.50 -30.99 43.36
CA GLY A 50 -24.13 -31.47 43.45
C GLY A 50 -23.74 -32.44 42.34
N CYS A 51 -22.78 -33.31 42.65
CA CYS A 51 -22.27 -34.31 41.71
C CYS A 51 -23.07 -35.60 41.84
N HIS A 52 -23.66 -36.05 40.73
CA HIS A 52 -24.39 -37.30 40.64
C HIS A 52 -23.81 -38.18 39.54
N TYR A 53 -23.75 -39.49 39.77
CA TYR A 53 -23.28 -40.46 38.80
C TYR A 53 -24.46 -41.14 38.13
N ALA A 54 -24.33 -41.48 36.85
CA ALA A 54 -25.35 -42.30 36.19
C ALA A 54 -25.50 -43.67 36.88
N ASP A 55 -26.65 -44.33 36.71
CA ASP A 55 -26.93 -45.60 37.38
C ASP A 55 -25.82 -46.64 37.15
N GLY A 56 -25.34 -47.23 38.25
CA GLY A 56 -24.25 -48.20 38.25
C GLY A 56 -22.84 -47.60 38.06
N ARG A 57 -22.70 -46.28 38.07
CA ARG A 57 -21.41 -45.58 37.93
C ARG A 57 -20.86 -45.09 39.28
N SER A 58 -19.54 -44.96 39.40
CA SER A 58 -18.88 -44.34 40.56
C SER A 58 -17.56 -43.64 40.18
N ILE A 59 -16.94 -42.92 41.14
CA ILE A 59 -15.77 -42.04 40.90
C ILE A 59 -14.49 -42.75 40.39
N ALA A 60 -14.47 -44.08 40.39
CA ALA A 60 -13.35 -44.89 39.87
C ALA A 60 -13.84 -46.29 39.44
N ASP A 61 -14.94 -46.35 38.70
CA ASP A 61 -15.44 -47.61 38.16
C ASP A 61 -14.63 -48.11 36.95
N ASP A 62 -14.88 -49.35 36.54
CA ASP A 62 -14.23 -49.97 35.38
C ASP A 62 -14.36 -49.12 34.11
N HIS A 63 -15.51 -48.44 33.96
CA HIS A 63 -15.72 -47.53 32.85
C HIS A 63 -14.77 -46.34 32.90
N TYR A 64 -14.62 -45.72 34.07
CA TYR A 64 -13.65 -44.64 34.27
C TYR A 64 -12.24 -45.12 33.92
N GLU A 65 -11.79 -46.27 34.45
CA GLU A 65 -10.46 -46.80 34.19
C GLU A 65 -10.22 -47.10 32.70
N GLN A 66 -11.15 -47.81 32.06
CA GLN A 66 -11.05 -48.20 30.65
C GLN A 66 -11.20 -47.01 29.70
N SER A 67 -11.94 -45.98 30.09
CA SER A 67 -12.17 -44.81 29.23
C SER A 67 -10.96 -43.88 29.10
N ARG A 68 -9.97 -43.96 29.99
CA ARG A 68 -8.90 -42.96 30.08
C ARG A 68 -8.04 -42.89 28.83
N VAL A 69 -7.86 -41.67 28.33
CA VAL A 69 -6.95 -41.36 27.21
C VAL A 69 -6.03 -40.22 27.61
N THR A 70 -4.77 -40.28 27.17
CA THR A 70 -3.84 -39.16 27.32
C THR A 70 -3.53 -38.58 25.97
N VAL A 71 -3.86 -37.31 25.77
CA VAL A 71 -3.61 -36.54 24.56
C VAL A 71 -2.46 -35.57 24.82
N VAL A 72 -1.64 -35.34 23.80
CA VAL A 72 -0.63 -34.27 23.83
C VAL A 72 -1.28 -33.03 23.25
N ASP A 73 -1.40 -32.00 24.06
CA ASP A 73 -1.76 -30.66 23.63
C ASP A 73 -0.61 -30.06 22.82
N VAL A 74 -0.91 -29.78 21.55
CA VAL A 74 -0.01 -29.13 20.59
C VAL A 74 -0.46 -27.70 20.29
N SER A 75 -1.46 -27.19 21.01
CA SER A 75 -1.90 -25.82 20.84
C SER A 75 -0.79 -24.85 21.23
N ASP A 76 -0.63 -23.80 20.42
CA ASP A 76 0.42 -22.82 20.60
C ASP A 76 -0.12 -21.43 20.20
N PRO A 77 -0.44 -20.57 21.19
CA PRO A 77 -0.96 -19.24 20.92
C PRO A 77 0.06 -18.33 20.24
N ASP A 78 1.36 -18.56 20.43
CA ASP A 78 2.41 -17.74 19.81
C ASP A 78 2.47 -18.02 18.30
N VAL A 79 2.29 -19.28 17.89
CA VAL A 79 2.19 -19.63 16.46
C VAL A 79 0.98 -18.96 15.81
N LEU A 80 -0.17 -18.92 16.50
CA LEU A 80 -1.37 -18.24 16.00
C LEU A 80 -1.14 -16.73 15.85
N ALA A 81 -0.52 -16.09 16.85
CA ALA A 81 -0.17 -14.68 16.80
C ALA A 81 0.80 -14.35 15.65
N LEU A 82 1.78 -15.22 15.40
CA LEU A 82 2.69 -15.09 14.25
C LEU A 82 1.98 -15.22 12.90
N LEU A 83 0.96 -16.09 12.80
CA LEU A 83 0.14 -16.21 11.59
C LEU A 83 -0.67 -14.92 11.33
N ASP A 84 -1.25 -14.32 12.38
CA ASP A 84 -1.95 -13.04 12.31
C ASP A 84 -1.01 -11.90 11.88
N GLU A 85 0.18 -11.83 12.48
CA GLU A 85 1.18 -10.81 12.14
C GLU A 85 1.63 -10.94 10.67
N LEU A 86 1.84 -12.17 10.20
CA LEU A 86 2.26 -12.42 8.81
C LEU A 86 1.15 -12.08 7.81
N GLU A 87 -0.12 -12.32 8.16
CA GLU A 87 -1.27 -11.89 7.35
C GLU A 87 -1.38 -10.36 7.30
N HIS A 88 -1.13 -9.69 8.41
CA HIS A 88 -1.08 -8.23 8.48
C HIS A 88 0.04 -7.63 7.60
N TYR A 89 1.27 -8.18 7.66
CA TYR A 89 2.36 -7.71 6.81
C TYR A 89 2.10 -7.93 5.33
N LYS A 90 1.52 -9.08 4.95
CA LYS A 90 1.15 -9.34 3.56
C LYS A 90 0.14 -8.30 3.04
N SER A 91 -0.89 -7.99 3.83
CA SER A 91 -1.85 -6.92 3.48
C SER A 91 -1.19 -5.55 3.35
N ARG A 92 -0.22 -5.23 4.22
CA ARG A 92 0.58 -4.00 4.12
C ARG A 92 1.43 -3.97 2.85
N GLU A 93 2.09 -5.06 2.50
CA GLU A 93 2.92 -5.17 1.30
C GLU A 93 2.10 -4.93 0.02
N GLU A 94 0.89 -5.52 -0.06
CA GLU A 94 -0.03 -5.31 -1.16
C GLU A 94 -0.44 -3.83 -1.29
N ARG A 95 -0.73 -3.16 -0.16
CA ARG A 95 -1.05 -1.73 -0.13
C ARG A 95 0.12 -0.85 -0.55
N VAL A 96 1.33 -1.15 -0.07
CA VAL A 96 2.56 -0.42 -0.43
C VAL A 96 2.85 -0.59 -1.92
N THR A 97 2.72 -1.80 -2.45
CA THR A 97 2.92 -2.08 -3.88
C THR A 97 1.96 -1.25 -4.73
N LYS A 98 0.68 -1.20 -4.36
CA LYS A 98 -0.31 -0.36 -5.04
C LYS A 98 0.07 1.13 -4.98
N LEU A 99 0.45 1.64 -3.80
CA LEU A 99 0.85 3.03 -3.63
C LEU A 99 2.07 3.40 -4.50
N VAL A 100 3.06 2.51 -4.57
CA VAL A 100 4.26 2.71 -5.40
C VAL A 100 3.89 2.77 -6.89
N LEU A 101 3.01 1.87 -7.35
CA LEU A 101 2.53 1.88 -8.73
C LEU A 101 1.78 3.17 -9.07
N ASP A 102 0.83 3.57 -8.21
CA ASP A 102 0.06 4.80 -8.39
C ASP A 102 0.98 6.03 -8.41
N ASN A 103 1.97 6.09 -7.50
CA ASN A 103 2.96 7.16 -7.47
C ASN A 103 3.83 7.18 -8.73
N SER A 104 4.27 6.02 -9.23
CA SER A 104 5.06 5.93 -10.48
C SER A 104 4.29 6.51 -11.67
N THR A 105 3.01 6.17 -11.81
CA THR A 105 2.17 6.72 -12.90
C THR A 105 2.01 8.24 -12.79
N SER A 106 1.96 8.77 -11.57
CA SER A 106 1.93 10.21 -11.32
C SER A 106 3.22 10.89 -11.74
N TRP A 107 4.38 10.31 -11.40
CA TRP A 107 5.68 10.83 -11.81
C TRP A 107 5.86 10.84 -13.32
N ASP A 108 5.46 9.78 -14.03
CA ASP A 108 5.52 9.72 -15.49
C ASP A 108 4.71 10.86 -16.14
N ALA A 109 3.54 11.17 -15.59
CA ALA A 109 2.71 12.27 -16.07
C ALA A 109 3.36 13.64 -15.81
N LEU A 110 4.02 13.82 -14.66
CA LEU A 110 4.76 15.04 -14.33
C LEU A 110 5.98 15.22 -15.22
N TYR A 111 6.75 14.16 -15.47
CA TYR A 111 7.91 14.22 -16.36
C TYR A 111 7.53 14.62 -17.79
N LYS A 112 6.44 14.07 -18.34
CA LYS A 112 5.95 14.48 -19.66
C LYS A 112 5.55 15.96 -19.72
N LYS A 113 4.93 16.47 -18.65
CA LYS A 113 4.59 17.90 -18.56
C LYS A 113 5.83 18.77 -18.46
N LEU A 114 6.83 18.34 -17.71
CA LEU A 114 8.11 19.03 -17.58
C LEU A 114 8.83 19.09 -18.94
N GLU A 115 8.97 17.97 -19.63
CA GLU A 115 9.60 17.90 -20.95
C GLU A 115 8.87 18.80 -21.97
N ALA A 116 7.53 18.78 -21.97
CA ALA A 116 6.73 19.64 -22.83
C ALA A 116 6.92 21.14 -22.50
N ALA A 117 7.01 21.48 -21.22
CA ALA A 117 7.27 22.85 -20.78
C ALA A 117 8.67 23.32 -21.15
N GLU A 118 9.70 22.50 -20.94
CA GLU A 118 11.09 22.78 -21.33
C GLU A 118 11.20 23.00 -22.84
N LYS A 119 10.57 22.12 -23.65
CA LYS A 119 10.52 22.29 -25.10
C LYS A 119 9.83 23.59 -25.51
N ARG A 120 8.73 23.96 -24.83
CA ARG A 120 8.01 25.21 -25.12
C ARG A 120 8.84 26.43 -24.74
N ILE A 121 9.56 26.39 -23.62
CA ILE A 121 10.49 27.44 -23.21
C ILE A 121 11.59 27.59 -24.27
N ALA A 122 12.25 26.50 -24.67
CA ALA A 122 13.28 26.53 -25.70
C ALA A 122 12.77 27.10 -27.05
N GLU A 123 11.54 26.73 -27.45
CA GLU A 123 10.90 27.31 -28.63
C GLU A 123 10.71 28.83 -28.48
N LEU A 124 10.21 29.29 -27.33
CA LEU A 124 10.00 30.72 -27.07
C LEU A 124 11.32 31.50 -27.00
N GLU A 125 12.36 30.94 -26.39
CA GLU A 125 13.70 31.52 -26.30
C GLU A 125 14.43 31.58 -27.65
N ALA A 126 14.07 30.69 -28.58
CA ALA A 126 14.56 30.71 -29.96
C ALA A 126 13.83 31.74 -30.84
N ARG A 127 12.63 32.20 -30.45
CA ARG A 127 11.90 33.21 -31.22
C ARG A 127 12.61 34.56 -31.15
N THR A 128 12.59 35.23 -32.29
CA THR A 128 13.20 36.54 -32.49
C THR A 128 12.16 37.48 -33.08
N VAL A 129 12.11 38.71 -32.57
CA VAL A 129 11.25 39.77 -33.12
C VAL A 129 11.90 40.29 -34.39
N ASN A 130 11.14 40.36 -35.48
CA ASN A 130 11.64 40.96 -36.71
C ASN A 130 11.31 42.46 -36.72
N LEU A 131 12.33 43.29 -36.53
CA LEU A 131 12.18 44.75 -36.59
C LEU A 131 13.32 45.32 -37.47
N PRO A 132 13.09 45.46 -38.79
CA PRO A 132 14.15 45.78 -39.72
C PRO A 132 14.71 47.18 -39.46
N LYS A 133 16.03 47.29 -39.38
CA LYS A 133 16.71 48.59 -39.45
C LYS A 133 16.76 49.07 -40.89
N ARG A 134 16.37 50.32 -41.10
CA ARG A 134 16.42 51.02 -42.38
C ARG A 134 17.13 52.36 -42.18
N SER A 135 17.91 52.75 -43.18
CA SER A 135 18.51 54.07 -43.24
C SER A 135 17.44 55.14 -43.45
N VAL A 136 17.75 56.36 -43.01
CA VAL A 136 16.89 57.53 -43.24
C VAL A 136 16.58 57.69 -44.73
N GLY A 137 17.56 57.47 -45.62
CA GLY A 137 17.37 57.53 -47.06
C GLY A 137 16.36 56.51 -47.59
N GLU A 138 16.41 55.25 -47.14
CA GLU A 138 15.42 54.23 -47.50
C GLU A 138 14.02 54.62 -47.03
N VAL A 139 13.90 55.14 -45.80
CA VAL A 139 12.63 55.60 -45.25
C VAL A 139 12.08 56.78 -46.04
N MET A 140 12.93 57.76 -46.38
CA MET A 140 12.57 58.90 -47.24
C MET A 140 12.03 58.43 -48.59
N HIS A 141 12.67 57.44 -49.24
CA HIS A 141 12.18 56.89 -50.49
C HIS A 141 10.78 56.26 -50.38
N MET A 142 10.43 55.67 -49.23
CA MET A 142 9.10 55.09 -49.00
C MET A 142 8.05 56.09 -48.54
N SER A 143 8.47 57.18 -47.89
CA SER A 143 7.58 58.14 -47.23
C SER A 143 7.35 59.43 -48.02
N GLY A 144 7.76 59.48 -49.30
CA GLY A 144 7.61 60.68 -50.13
C GLY A 144 8.63 61.78 -49.83
N PHE A 145 9.86 61.39 -49.46
CA PHE A 145 11.04 62.25 -49.25
C PHE A 145 10.94 63.28 -48.11
N SER A 146 10.02 63.10 -47.16
CA SER A 146 10.05 63.88 -45.91
C SER A 146 11.20 63.42 -45.01
N ARG A 147 12.17 64.32 -44.78
CA ARG A 147 13.33 64.05 -43.94
C ARG A 147 12.96 63.94 -42.45
N ASP A 148 12.18 64.89 -41.93
CA ASP A 148 11.78 64.91 -40.51
C ASP A 148 10.98 63.67 -40.13
N TYR A 149 10.10 63.21 -41.03
CA TYR A 149 9.37 61.96 -40.84
C TYR A 149 10.33 60.76 -40.81
N ALA A 150 11.28 60.69 -41.75
CA ALA A 150 12.19 59.57 -41.86
C ALA A 150 13.14 59.47 -40.65
N GLU A 151 13.65 60.60 -40.15
CA GLU A 151 14.48 60.65 -38.95
C GLU A 151 13.68 60.25 -37.70
N GLY A 152 12.44 60.74 -37.57
CA GLY A 152 11.54 60.34 -36.49
C GLY A 152 11.19 58.85 -36.50
N TRP A 153 10.96 58.27 -37.69
CA TRP A 153 10.71 56.83 -37.84
C TRP A 153 11.92 56.00 -37.43
N CYS A 154 13.13 56.37 -37.90
CA CYS A 154 14.37 55.66 -37.53
C CYS A 154 14.64 55.75 -36.02
N ALA A 155 14.49 56.93 -35.42
CA ALA A 155 14.65 57.12 -33.98
C ALA A 155 13.63 56.30 -33.16
N GLY A 156 12.37 56.29 -33.58
CA GLY A 156 11.34 55.47 -32.95
C GLY A 156 11.62 53.96 -33.07
N ASN A 157 12.12 53.52 -34.23
CA ASN A 157 12.50 52.13 -34.47
C ASN A 157 13.69 51.70 -33.60
N ASP A 158 14.72 52.54 -33.47
CA ASP A 158 15.86 52.28 -32.58
C ASP A 158 15.44 52.24 -31.10
N ASN A 159 14.54 53.13 -30.67
CA ASN A 159 13.99 53.09 -29.31
C ASN A 159 13.18 51.81 -29.06
N ALA A 160 12.35 51.39 -30.00
CA ALA A 160 11.60 50.13 -29.88
C ALA A 160 12.54 48.91 -29.79
N ILE A 161 13.62 48.87 -30.59
CA ILE A 161 14.65 47.82 -30.50
C ILE A 161 15.32 47.83 -29.12
N HIS A 162 15.66 49.01 -28.59
CA HIS A 162 16.26 49.17 -27.27
C HIS A 162 15.34 48.61 -26.17
N GLU A 163 14.06 49.00 -26.14
CA GLU A 163 13.12 48.55 -25.12
C GLU A 163 12.86 47.03 -25.18
N ILE A 164 12.75 46.47 -26.39
CA ILE A 164 12.59 45.02 -26.58
C ILE A 164 13.81 44.25 -26.02
N ARG A 165 15.02 44.79 -26.21
CA ARG A 165 16.26 44.20 -25.69
C ARG A 165 16.37 44.34 -24.18
N THR A 166 16.00 45.50 -23.62
CA THR A 166 15.93 45.72 -22.17
C THR A 166 14.98 44.72 -21.50
N ALA A 167 13.92 44.31 -22.19
CA ALA A 167 13.00 43.25 -21.75
C ALA A 167 13.56 41.82 -21.93
N GLY A 168 14.78 41.65 -22.44
CA GLY A 168 15.42 40.34 -22.64
C GLY A 168 14.95 39.57 -23.88
N ILE A 169 14.26 40.23 -24.82
CA ILE A 169 13.74 39.59 -26.03
C ILE A 169 14.71 39.80 -27.20
N LYS A 170 14.99 38.72 -27.95
CA LYS A 170 15.90 38.77 -29.10
C LYS A 170 15.25 39.44 -30.32
N VAL A 171 16.03 40.20 -31.10
CA VAL A 171 15.59 40.87 -32.34
C VAL A 171 16.41 40.33 -33.53
N LYS A 172 15.78 40.05 -34.68
CA LYS A 172 16.44 39.54 -35.89
C LYS A 172 17.41 40.57 -36.49
N GLY A 173 18.50 40.08 -37.07
CA GLY A 173 19.52 40.93 -37.71
C GLY A 173 20.66 41.34 -36.78
N GLU A 174 20.78 40.65 -35.63
CA GLU A 174 22.08 40.36 -35.03
C GLU A 174 22.88 39.38 -35.90
#